data_AF-A0A2V6WJE4-F1
#
_entry.id   AF-A0A2V6WJE4-F1
#
_cell.length_a   1.000
_cell.length_b   1.000
_cell.length_c   1.000
_cell.angle_alpha   90.00
_cell.angle_beta   90.00
_cell.angle_gamma   90.00
#
_symmetry.space_group_name_H-M   'P 1'
#
loop_
_entity.id
_entity.type
_entity.pdbx_description
1 polymer ?
#
loop_
_entity_poly.entity_id
_entity_poly.type
_entity_poly.pdbx_seq_one_letter_code
_entity_poly.pdbx_strand_id
1 'polypeptide(L)'
;MGATYAAAGALTILFLAADPWGEAQMVNLLKGDLLATTEKSLTVLASVLGAVVIVLLAFQKEFLLVSFDRDLAVVFGKAAGLWDTVLYLVCGVTISFGVMTAGPLVTFGFLVAPPLTARLLTRHMMSFSVASAALGGVAAFAGFYCAYRYDWPLGPAEVAVAVALLVAVGAAVRLWRAFGLRPT
;
A
#
# COMPACT_ATOMS: atom_id res chain seq x y z
N MET A 1 -12.05 -0.39 -12.98
CA MET A 1 -10.84 -1.04 -12.43
C MET A 1 -11.10 -1.77 -11.12
N GLY A 2 -11.66 -1.14 -10.08
CA GLY A 2 -12.03 -1.86 -8.85
C GLY A 2 -13.05 -2.99 -9.07
N ALA A 3 -14.11 -2.72 -9.84
CA ALA A 3 -15.12 -3.72 -10.19
C ALA A 3 -14.56 -4.86 -11.06
N THR A 4 -13.66 -4.56 -12.00
CA THR A 4 -13.03 -5.57 -12.87
C THR A 4 -12.02 -6.43 -12.11
N TYR A 5 -11.28 -5.84 -11.16
CA TYR A 5 -10.41 -6.58 -10.24
C TYR A 5 -11.22 -7.47 -9.30
N ALA A 6 -12.30 -6.94 -8.71
CA ALA A 6 -13.19 -7.73 -7.86
C ALA A 6 -13.83 -8.89 -8.64
N ALA A 7 -14.24 -8.66 -9.90
CA ALA A 7 -14.79 -9.70 -10.77
C ALA A 7 -13.75 -10.78 -11.13
N ALA A 8 -12.53 -10.37 -11.51
CA ALA A 8 -11.44 -11.30 -11.81
C ALA A 8 -11.03 -12.11 -10.57
N GLY A 9 -10.87 -11.45 -9.42
CA GLY A 9 -10.54 -12.10 -8.15
C GLY A 9 -11.65 -13.07 -7.70
N ALA A 10 -12.92 -12.68 -7.80
CA ALA A 10 -14.04 -13.56 -7.50
C ALA A 10 -14.06 -14.79 -8.41
N LEU A 11 -13.83 -14.62 -9.72
CA LEU A 11 -13.70 -15.74 -10.66
C LEU A 11 -12.55 -16.67 -10.26
N THR A 12 -11.37 -16.14 -9.95
CA THR A 12 -10.21 -16.94 -9.51
C THR A 12 -10.54 -17.74 -8.25
N ILE A 13 -11.19 -17.13 -7.26
CA ILE A 13 -11.59 -17.78 -6.00
C ILE A 13 -12.63 -18.87 -6.28
N LEU A 14 -13.62 -18.61 -7.14
CA LEU A 14 -14.65 -19.58 -7.50
C LEU A 14 -14.08 -20.79 -8.26
N PHE A 15 -13.15 -20.55 -9.20
CA PHE A 15 -12.45 -21.63 -9.89
C PHE A 15 -11.60 -22.48 -8.93
N LEU A 16 -10.94 -21.85 -7.95
CA LEU A 16 -10.14 -22.56 -6.96
C LEU A 16 -11.00 -23.34 -5.94
N ALA A 17 -12.16 -22.79 -5.57
CA ALA A 17 -13.12 -23.45 -4.67
C ALA A 17 -13.82 -24.67 -5.30
N ALA A 18 -13.85 -24.75 -6.63
CA ALA A 18 -14.41 -25.89 -7.35
C ALA A 18 -13.50 -27.14 -7.30
N ASP A 19 -12.22 -26.98 -6.95
CA ASP A 19 -11.25 -28.07 -6.86
C ASP A 19 -11.16 -28.64 -5.43
N PRO A 20 -11.14 -29.98 -5.22
CA PRO A 20 -11.11 -30.61 -3.90
C PRO A 20 -9.90 -30.25 -3.04
N TRP A 21 -8.83 -29.73 -3.65
CA TRP A 21 -7.58 -29.31 -2.99
C TRP A 21 -7.56 -27.79 -2.68
N GLY A 22 -8.66 -27.07 -2.96
CA GLY A 22 -8.74 -25.60 -2.89
C GLY A 22 -8.68 -25.01 -1.48
N GLU A 23 -9.18 -25.68 -0.44
CA GLU A 23 -9.22 -25.12 0.92
C GLU A 23 -7.83 -24.83 1.50
N ALA A 24 -6.87 -25.74 1.31
CA ALA A 24 -5.49 -25.55 1.77
C ALA A 24 -4.80 -24.42 1.01
N GLN A 25 -5.12 -24.25 -0.27
CA GLN A 25 -4.53 -23.19 -1.10
C GLN A 25 -5.16 -21.82 -0.83
N MET A 26 -6.44 -21.76 -0.47
CA MET A 26 -7.09 -20.53 -0.01
C MET A 26 -6.51 -20.01 1.29
N VAL A 27 -6.26 -20.89 2.27
CA VAL A 27 -5.63 -20.49 3.54
C VAL A 27 -4.19 -20.03 3.32
N ASN A 28 -3.44 -20.66 2.42
CA ASN A 28 -2.09 -20.21 2.06
C ASN A 28 -2.09 -18.88 1.27
N LEU A 29 -3.03 -18.69 0.36
CA LEU A 29 -3.19 -17.41 -0.37
C LEU A 29 -3.60 -16.26 0.57
N LEU A 30 -4.44 -16.56 1.58
CA LEU A 30 -4.84 -15.60 2.62
C LEU A 30 -3.76 -15.35 3.68
N LYS A 31 -2.90 -16.34 3.96
CA LYS A 31 -1.75 -16.19 4.86
C LYS A 31 -0.56 -15.46 4.21
N GLY A 32 -0.48 -15.46 2.88
CA GLY A 32 0.63 -14.88 2.14
C GLY A 32 1.83 -15.82 2.17
N ASP A 33 2.20 -16.37 1.02
CA ASP A 33 3.35 -17.26 0.91
C ASP A 33 4.64 -16.44 0.68
N LEU A 34 4.99 -15.60 1.66
CA LEU A 34 6.28 -14.91 1.67
C LEU A 34 7.45 -15.92 1.77
N LEU A 35 7.20 -17.12 2.31
CA LEU A 35 8.22 -18.12 2.62
C LEU A 35 8.56 -19.07 1.44
N ALA A 36 7.66 -19.31 0.48
CA ALA A 36 7.94 -20.12 -0.72
C ALA A 36 8.45 -19.32 -1.93
N THR A 37 8.99 -18.11 -1.71
CA THR A 37 9.41 -17.24 -2.81
C THR A 37 10.78 -17.65 -3.34
N THR A 38 10.81 -18.22 -4.55
CA THR A 38 12.05 -18.47 -5.31
C THR A 38 12.77 -17.14 -5.61
N GLU A 39 14.11 -17.11 -5.59
CA GLU A 39 14.92 -15.87 -5.82
C GLU A 39 14.52 -15.11 -7.10
N LYS A 40 14.08 -15.83 -8.14
CA LYS A 40 13.56 -15.24 -9.38
C LYS A 40 12.28 -14.43 -9.16
N SER A 41 11.33 -14.94 -8.37
CA SER A 41 10.07 -14.24 -8.08
C SER A 41 10.31 -12.96 -7.28
N LEU A 42 11.27 -12.98 -6.36
CA LEU A 42 11.68 -11.81 -5.58
C LEU A 42 12.31 -10.74 -6.47
N THR A 43 13.19 -11.13 -7.41
CA THR A 43 13.84 -10.20 -8.35
C THR A 43 12.81 -9.54 -9.30
N VAL A 44 11.84 -10.31 -9.79
CA VAL A 44 10.75 -9.77 -10.62
C VAL A 44 9.90 -8.80 -9.81
N LEU A 45 9.51 -9.16 -8.59
CA LEU A 45 8.74 -8.26 -7.72
C LEU A 45 9.49 -6.96 -7.43
N ALA A 46 10.77 -7.04 -7.07
CA ALA A 46 11.59 -5.89 -6.76
C ALA A 46 11.81 -4.98 -7.98
N SER A 47 12.01 -5.56 -9.16
CA SER A 47 12.18 -4.79 -10.40
C SER A 47 10.89 -4.09 -10.84
N VAL A 48 9.74 -4.77 -10.76
CA VAL A 48 8.44 -4.18 -11.11
C VAL A 48 8.05 -3.07 -10.12
N LEU A 49 8.13 -3.33 -8.81
CA LEU A 49 7.82 -2.32 -7.80
C LEU A 49 8.85 -1.17 -7.81
N GLY A 50 10.11 -1.47 -8.08
CA GLY A 50 11.15 -0.45 -8.27
C GLY A 50 10.85 0.47 -9.46
N ALA A 51 10.44 -0.10 -10.60
CA ALA A 51 10.01 0.67 -11.76
C ALA A 51 8.79 1.55 -11.45
N VAL A 52 7.81 1.02 -10.72
CA VAL A 52 6.65 1.78 -10.25
C VAL A 52 7.08 2.99 -9.41
N VAL A 53 7.98 2.80 -8.44
CA VAL A 53 8.49 3.89 -7.58
C VAL A 53 9.19 4.96 -8.42
N ILE A 54 10.02 4.56 -9.38
CA ILE A 54 10.70 5.50 -10.29
C ILE A 54 9.69 6.32 -11.09
N VAL A 55 8.67 5.69 -11.67
CA VAL A 55 7.61 6.37 -12.42
C VAL A 55 6.85 7.35 -11.54
N LEU A 56 6.49 6.95 -10.32
CA LEU A 56 5.79 7.81 -9.36
C LEU A 56 6.64 9.02 -8.95
N LEU A 57 7.94 8.83 -8.71
CA LEU A 57 8.84 9.93 -8.35
C LEU A 57 9.16 10.86 -9.52
N ALA A 58 9.28 10.33 -10.74
CA ALA A 58 9.58 11.11 -11.94
C ALA A 58 8.39 11.98 -12.37
N PHE A 59 7.16 11.43 -12.32
CA PHE A 59 5.94 12.08 -12.80
C PHE A 59 5.01 12.55 -11.67
N GLN A 60 5.53 12.74 -10.46
CA GLN A 60 4.74 13.17 -9.31
C GLN A 60 3.94 14.45 -9.56
N LYS A 61 4.46 15.40 -10.34
CA LYS A 61 3.83 16.71 -10.58
C LYS A 61 2.60 16.55 -11.49
N GLU A 62 2.72 15.70 -12.49
CA GLU A 62 1.67 15.32 -13.42
C GLU A 62 0.56 14.56 -12.69
N PHE A 63 0.91 13.59 -11.87
CA PHE A 63 -0.07 12.82 -11.08
C PHE A 63 -0.80 13.68 -10.05
N LEU A 64 -0.11 14.60 -9.39
CA LEU A 64 -0.74 15.54 -8.46
C LEU A 64 -1.69 16.48 -9.18
N LEU A 65 -1.29 17.03 -10.32
CA LEU A 65 -2.13 17.96 -11.07
C LEU A 65 -3.46 17.29 -11.47
N VAL A 66 -3.38 16.07 -12.00
CA VAL A 66 -4.57 15.31 -12.43
C VAL A 66 -5.42 14.83 -11.25
N SER A 67 -4.80 14.50 -10.10
CA SER A 67 -5.52 14.03 -8.90
C SER A 67 -6.25 15.14 -8.16
N PHE A 68 -5.73 16.37 -8.17
CA PHE A 68 -6.33 17.50 -7.46
C PHE A 68 -7.28 18.31 -8.36
N ASP A 69 -6.92 18.52 -9.62
CA ASP A 69 -7.70 19.37 -10.50
C ASP A 69 -7.53 18.96 -11.97
N ARG A 70 -8.39 18.03 -12.38
CA ARG A 70 -8.44 17.49 -13.75
C ARG A 70 -8.74 18.58 -14.78
N ASP A 71 -9.56 19.57 -14.41
CA ASP A 71 -9.95 20.67 -15.30
C ASP A 71 -8.77 21.63 -15.51
N LEU A 72 -8.00 21.94 -14.46
CA LEU A 72 -6.74 22.67 -14.61
C LEU A 72 -5.74 21.91 -15.48
N ALA A 73 -5.64 20.59 -15.36
CA ALA A 73 -4.73 19.79 -16.18
C ALA A 73 -5.04 19.88 -17.70
N VAL A 74 -6.33 19.94 -18.04
CA VAL A 74 -6.79 20.14 -19.42
C VAL A 74 -6.48 21.57 -19.90
N VAL A 75 -6.67 22.58 -19.05
CA VAL A 75 -6.34 23.98 -19.36
C VAL A 75 -4.84 24.18 -19.59
N PHE A 76 -3.98 23.46 -18.87
CA PHE A 76 -2.54 23.44 -19.08
C PHE A 76 -2.09 22.63 -20.32
N GLY A 77 -3.01 22.12 -21.14
CA GLY A 77 -2.70 21.38 -22.37
C GLY A 77 -2.12 19.98 -22.13
N LYS A 78 -2.19 19.45 -20.89
CA LYS A 78 -1.79 18.07 -20.61
C LYS A 78 -2.97 17.14 -20.97
N ALA A 79 -2.65 16.00 -21.58
CA ALA A 79 -3.64 14.95 -21.85
C ALA A 79 -4.09 14.29 -20.53
N ALA A 80 -5.00 14.95 -19.80
CA ALA A 80 -5.46 14.53 -18.47
C ALA A 80 -5.96 13.07 -18.48
N GLY A 81 -6.65 12.65 -19.55
CA GLY A 81 -7.10 11.27 -19.72
C GLY A 81 -5.96 10.24 -19.85
N LEU A 82 -4.83 10.60 -20.45
CA LEU A 82 -3.67 9.70 -20.56
C LEU A 82 -3.02 9.53 -19.18
N TRP A 83 -2.80 10.62 -18.46
CA TRP A 83 -2.19 10.61 -17.13
C TRP A 83 -3.07 9.94 -16.08
N ASP A 84 -4.39 10.12 -16.14
CA ASP A 84 -5.35 9.34 -15.35
C ASP A 84 -5.18 7.84 -15.60
N THR A 85 -5.14 7.45 -16.88
CA THR A 85 -5.01 6.04 -17.26
C THR A 85 -3.69 5.45 -16.76
N VAL A 86 -2.58 6.17 -16.91
CA VAL A 86 -1.26 5.75 -16.39
C VAL A 86 -1.29 5.63 -14.87
N LEU A 87 -1.87 6.60 -14.15
CA LEU A 87 -1.99 6.55 -12.70
C LEU A 87 -2.79 5.33 -12.25
N TYR A 88 -3.94 5.07 -12.88
CA TYR A 88 -4.76 3.90 -12.56
C TYR A 88 -4.05 2.58 -12.88
N LEU A 89 -3.25 2.54 -13.95
CA LEU A 89 -2.48 1.36 -14.32
C LEU A 89 -1.39 1.10 -13.28
N VAL A 90 -0.64 2.12 -12.88
CA VAL A 90 0.39 2.01 -11.83
C VAL A 90 -0.20 1.58 -10.50
N CYS A 91 -1.31 2.19 -10.07
CA CYS A 91 -2.03 1.78 -8.86
C CYS A 91 -2.53 0.34 -8.95
N GLY A 92 -3.12 -0.04 -10.08
CA GLY A 92 -3.63 -1.40 -10.32
C GLY A 92 -2.54 -2.46 -10.25
N VAL A 93 -1.38 -2.21 -10.88
CA VAL A 93 -0.21 -3.09 -10.80
C VAL A 93 0.28 -3.20 -9.37
N THR A 94 0.44 -2.08 -8.68
CA THR A 94 0.92 -2.05 -7.28
C THR A 94 0.01 -2.84 -6.35
N ILE A 95 -1.30 -2.61 -6.42
CA ILE A 95 -2.28 -3.33 -5.61
C ILE A 95 -2.29 -4.82 -5.95
N SER A 96 -2.27 -5.17 -7.24
CA SER A 96 -2.33 -6.58 -7.66
C SER A 96 -1.12 -7.36 -7.15
N PHE A 97 0.09 -6.82 -7.31
CA PHE A 97 1.31 -7.43 -6.78
C PHE A 97 1.34 -7.44 -5.25
N GLY A 98 0.86 -6.38 -4.59
CA GLY A 98 0.73 -6.34 -3.13
C GLY A 98 -0.19 -7.43 -2.59
N VAL A 99 -1.38 -7.58 -3.17
CA VAL A 99 -2.36 -8.60 -2.75
C VAL A 99 -1.83 -10.00 -3.02
N MET A 100 -1.14 -10.22 -4.14
CA MET A 100 -0.59 -11.54 -4.48
C MET A 100 0.55 -11.97 -3.55
N THR A 101 1.30 -11.01 -2.98
CA THR A 101 2.50 -11.28 -2.19
C THR A 101 2.24 -11.24 -0.68
N ALA A 102 1.67 -10.15 -0.19
CA ALA A 102 1.40 -9.92 1.23
C ALA A 102 -0.05 -10.27 1.63
N GLY A 103 -0.93 -10.51 0.66
CA GLY A 103 -2.35 -10.73 0.89
C GLY A 103 -3.17 -9.43 0.92
N PRO A 104 -4.50 -9.54 0.80
CA PRO A 104 -5.39 -8.39 0.71
C PRO A 104 -5.43 -7.58 2.01
N LEU A 105 -5.44 -8.25 3.17
CA LEU A 105 -5.52 -7.60 4.47
C LEU A 105 -4.34 -6.64 4.70
N VAL A 106 -3.12 -7.11 4.48
CA VAL A 106 -1.89 -6.30 4.61
C VAL A 106 -1.90 -5.16 3.62
N THR A 107 -2.21 -5.47 2.35
CA THR A 107 -2.23 -4.46 1.28
C THR A 107 -3.17 -3.32 1.64
N PHE A 108 -4.43 -3.60 1.99
CA PHE A 108 -5.38 -2.55 2.39
C PHE A 108 -4.96 -1.83 3.67
N GLY A 109 -4.45 -2.54 4.67
CA GLY A 109 -3.95 -1.93 5.90
C GLY A 109 -2.82 -0.93 5.65
N PHE A 110 -1.86 -1.28 4.80
CA PHE A 110 -0.71 -0.46 4.45
C PHE A 110 -1.03 0.67 3.47
N LEU A 111 -2.11 0.54 2.69
CA LEU A 111 -2.66 1.63 1.88
C LEU A 111 -3.31 2.73 2.73
N VAL A 112 -3.63 2.46 4.02
CA VAL A 112 -4.38 3.39 4.88
C VAL A 112 -3.56 3.85 6.07
N ALA A 113 -3.01 2.94 6.89
CA ALA A 113 -2.41 3.30 8.18
C ALA A 113 -1.11 4.12 8.06
N PRO A 114 -0.09 3.72 7.27
CA PRO A 114 1.11 4.53 7.08
C PRO A 114 0.84 5.90 6.43
N PRO A 115 0.01 6.03 5.38
CA PRO A 115 -0.35 7.33 4.83
C PRO A 115 -1.07 8.23 5.83
N LEU A 116 -2.02 7.71 6.59
CA LEU A 116 -2.69 8.50 7.64
C LEU A 116 -1.70 8.97 8.70
N THR A 117 -0.73 8.12 9.08
CA THR A 117 0.32 8.46 10.04
C THR A 117 1.23 9.56 9.49
N ALA A 118 1.69 9.42 8.24
CA ALA A 118 2.53 10.41 7.56
C ALA A 118 1.82 11.75 7.40
N ARG A 119 0.51 11.76 7.15
CA ARG A 119 -0.31 12.97 7.03
C ARG A 119 -0.33 13.79 8.31
N LEU A 120 -0.21 13.16 9.48
CA LEU A 120 -0.15 13.85 10.75
C LEU A 120 1.19 14.57 10.98
N LEU A 121 2.26 14.08 10.35
CA LEU A 121 3.64 14.57 10.52
C LEU A 121 4.04 15.59 9.45
N THR A 122 3.51 15.50 8.23
CA THR A 122 4.04 16.21 7.07
C THR A 122 3.02 17.18 6.46
N ARG A 123 3.52 18.29 5.88
CA ARG A 123 2.71 19.30 5.17
C ARG A 123 3.00 19.37 3.67
N HIS A 124 4.16 18.90 3.23
CA HIS A 124 4.56 18.88 1.82
C HIS A 124 4.34 17.50 1.22
N MET A 125 3.93 17.45 -0.05
CA MET A 125 3.60 16.20 -0.73
C MET A 125 4.79 15.25 -0.88
N MET A 126 5.97 15.78 -1.19
CA MET A 126 7.19 14.95 -1.28
C MET A 126 7.57 14.33 0.06
N SER A 127 7.55 15.14 1.12
CA SER A 127 7.79 14.64 2.47
C SER A 127 6.72 13.64 2.90
N PHE A 128 5.46 13.84 2.50
CA PHE A 128 4.36 12.93 2.77
C PHE A 128 4.59 11.54 2.15
N SER A 129 4.92 11.48 0.85
CA SER A 129 5.17 10.21 0.16
C SER A 129 6.35 9.45 0.76
N VAL A 130 7.47 10.14 1.02
CA VAL A 130 8.67 9.53 1.61
C VAL A 130 8.42 9.10 3.06
N ALA A 131 7.77 9.93 3.87
CA ALA A 131 7.44 9.58 5.25
C ALA A 131 6.47 8.40 5.32
N SER A 132 5.46 8.36 4.44
CA SER A 132 4.52 7.22 4.35
C SER A 132 5.24 5.93 3.98
N ALA A 133 6.15 5.97 3.02
CA ALA A 133 6.94 4.81 2.63
C ALA A 133 7.87 4.34 3.76
N ALA A 134 8.54 5.26 4.45
CA ALA A 134 9.41 4.95 5.58
C ALA A 134 8.63 4.36 6.76
N LEU A 135 7.50 4.96 7.13
CA LEU A 135 6.63 4.45 8.20
C LEU A 135 6.05 3.08 7.85
N GLY A 136 5.67 2.87 6.59
CA GLY A 136 5.24 1.58 6.08
C GLY A 136 6.35 0.53 6.21
N GLY A 137 7.56 0.83 5.74
CA GLY A 137 8.70 -0.08 5.85
C GLY A 137 9.05 -0.45 7.30
N VAL A 138 9.02 0.54 8.21
CA VAL A 138 9.23 0.29 9.65
C VAL A 138 8.11 -0.58 10.23
N ALA A 139 6.85 -0.31 9.88
CA ALA A 139 5.71 -1.11 10.35
C ALA A 139 5.75 -2.55 9.82
N ALA A 140 6.13 -2.76 8.55
CA ALA A 140 6.33 -4.09 7.98
C ALA A 140 7.44 -4.84 8.71
N PHE A 141 8.61 -4.23 8.90
CA PHE A 141 9.74 -4.88 9.56
C PHE A 141 9.43 -5.22 11.02
N ALA A 142 8.83 -4.28 11.77
CA ALA A 142 8.44 -4.51 13.15
C ALA A 142 7.31 -5.54 13.26
N GLY A 143 6.34 -5.52 12.33
CA GLY A 143 5.28 -6.51 12.21
C GLY A 143 5.81 -7.92 11.99
N PHE A 144 6.70 -8.06 11.01
CA PHE A 144 7.40 -9.31 10.72
C PHE A 144 8.19 -9.83 11.92
N TYR A 145 8.96 -8.96 12.59
CA TYR A 145 9.73 -9.33 13.78
C TYR A 145 8.84 -9.81 14.93
N CYS A 146 7.71 -9.13 15.17
CA CYS A 146 6.72 -9.55 16.17
C CYS A 146 6.08 -10.89 15.79
N ALA A 147 5.67 -11.07 14.53
CA ALA A 147 5.11 -12.31 14.04
C ALA A 147 6.08 -13.49 14.24
N TYR A 148 7.36 -13.29 13.90
CA TYR A 148 8.41 -14.29 14.08
C TYR A 148 8.66 -14.64 15.56
N ARG A 149 8.62 -13.65 16.46
CA ARG A 149 8.93 -13.88 17.88
C ARG A 149 7.78 -14.52 18.67
N TYR A 150 6.54 -14.18 18.31
CA TYR A 150 5.33 -14.60 19.02
C TYR A 150 4.53 -15.69 18.28
N ASP A 151 5.03 -16.17 17.14
CA ASP A 151 4.42 -17.20 16.29
C ASP A 151 2.99 -16.83 15.85
N TRP A 152 2.77 -15.53 15.62
CA TRP A 152 1.47 -14.98 15.22
C TRP A 152 1.29 -15.02 13.69
N PRO A 153 0.04 -15.03 13.20
CA PRO A 153 -0.22 -14.84 11.77
C PRO A 153 0.39 -13.53 11.26
N LEU A 154 1.26 -13.65 10.25
CA LEU A 154 2.10 -12.55 9.74
C LEU A 154 1.28 -11.33 9.33
N GLY A 155 0.26 -11.52 8.49
CA GLY A 155 -0.55 -10.42 7.97
C GLY A 155 -1.29 -9.62 9.05
N PRO A 156 -2.07 -10.26 9.95
CA PRO A 156 -2.69 -9.58 11.08
C PRO A 156 -1.68 -8.87 12.00
N ALA A 157 -0.50 -9.46 12.24
CA ALA A 157 0.54 -8.85 13.07
C ALA A 157 1.11 -7.56 12.42
N GLU A 158 1.39 -7.58 11.12
CA GLU A 158 1.85 -6.41 10.37
C GLU A 158 0.84 -5.27 10.40
N VAL A 159 -0.45 -5.57 10.17
CA VAL A 159 -1.51 -4.56 10.24
C VAL A 159 -1.69 -4.03 11.66
N ALA A 160 -1.62 -4.90 12.68
CA ALA A 160 -1.74 -4.48 14.08
C ALA A 160 -0.61 -3.50 14.46
N VAL A 161 0.63 -3.76 14.04
CA VAL A 161 1.76 -2.85 14.28
C VAL A 161 1.59 -1.54 13.52
N ALA A 162 1.15 -1.57 12.26
CA ALA A 162 0.88 -0.35 11.49
C ALA A 162 -0.21 0.53 12.13
N VAL A 163 -1.28 -0.09 12.65
CA VAL A 163 -2.35 0.62 13.36
C VAL A 163 -1.89 1.13 14.73
N ALA A 164 -1.09 0.35 15.47
CA ALA A 164 -0.51 0.79 16.72
C ALA A 164 0.38 2.02 16.53
N LEU A 165 1.19 2.04 15.47
CA LEU A 165 2.00 3.19 15.08
C LEU A 165 1.14 4.43 14.80
N LEU A 166 0.06 4.26 14.02
CA LEU A 166 -0.90 5.33 13.73
C LEU A 166 -1.51 5.91 15.00
N VAL A 167 -1.97 5.05 15.92
CA VAL A 167 -2.60 5.48 17.17
C VAL A 167 -1.60 6.17 18.08
N ALA A 168 -0.39 5.64 18.23
CA ALA A 168 0.67 6.22 19.06
C ALA A 168 1.06 7.61 18.56
N VAL A 169 1.31 7.74 17.26
CA VAL A 169 1.63 9.02 16.62
C VAL A 169 0.45 9.99 16.70
N GLY A 170 -0.77 9.52 16.43
CA GLY A 170 -1.98 10.32 16.54
C GLY A 170 -2.24 10.84 17.96
N ALA A 171 -2.00 10.01 18.97
CA ALA A 171 -2.07 10.41 20.37
C ALA A 171 -0.99 11.46 20.69
N ALA A 172 0.28 11.22 20.31
CA ALA A 172 1.37 12.17 20.53
C ALA A 172 1.10 13.54 19.89
N VAL A 173 0.61 13.55 18.64
CA VAL A 173 0.25 14.79 17.93
C VAL A 173 -0.94 15.50 18.59
N ARG A 174 -1.97 14.76 19.04
CA ARG A 174 -3.10 15.33 19.77
C ARG A 174 -2.66 15.92 21.11
N LEU A 175 -1.80 15.21 21.84
CA LEU A 175 -1.20 15.68 23.08
C LEU A 175 -0.36 16.95 22.85
N TRP A 176 0.51 16.98 21.85
CA TRP A 176 1.26 18.20 21.51
C TRP A 176 0.38 19.38 21.11
N ARG A 177 -0.72 19.13 20.37
CA ARG A 177 -1.70 20.17 20.04
C ARG A 177 -2.48 20.65 21.26
N ALA A 178 -2.77 19.75 22.21
CA ALA A 178 -3.43 20.08 23.47
C ALA A 178 -2.50 20.82 24.45
N PHE A 179 -1.19 20.50 24.44
CA PHE A 179 -0.17 21.14 25.28
C PHE A 179 0.42 22.45 24.71
N GLY A 180 -0.07 22.90 23.55
CA GLY A 180 -0.04 24.33 23.20
C GLY A 180 1.33 24.98 23.04
N LEU A 181 2.16 24.53 22.10
CA LEU A 181 3.22 25.38 21.54
C LEU A 181 2.96 25.65 20.07
N ARG A 182 2.16 26.70 19.85
CA ARG A 182 2.19 27.47 18.60
C ARG A 182 3.46 28.32 18.61
N PRO A 183 4.50 28.06 17.80
CA PRO A 183 5.20 29.18 17.20
C PRO A 183 4.28 29.73 16.10
N THR A 184 3.95 31.01 16.26
CA THR A 184 3.30 31.89 15.27
C THR A 184 3.83 31.69 13.86
#